data_AF-A0A7S3HX43-F1
#
_entry.id   AF-A0A7S3HX43-F1
#
_cell.length_a   1.000
_cell.length_b   1.000
_cell.length_c   1.000
_cell.angle_alpha   90.00
_cell.angle_beta   90.00
_cell.angle_gamma   90.00
#
_symmetry.space_group_name_H-M   'P 1'
#
loop_
_entity.id
_entity.type
_entity.pdbx_description
1 polymer ?
#
loop_
_entity_poly.entity_id
_entity_poly.type
_entity_poly.pdbx_seq_one_letter_code
_entity_poly.pdbx_strand_id
1 'polypeptide(L)'
;MSSDDLLWRFHEDEVNFLPTFKYDKNSTVYDTSKKQRTPSYTDRILFSVNDGGKSSDFTVPGPEEVRANGNQISVKYYNRLESLYSDHRPVLAIFQLAVRKVNYANLKQ
;
A
#
# COMPACT_ATOMS: atom_id res chain seq x y z
N MET A 1 -14.07 -15.67 -13.86
CA MET A 1 -12.73 -15.08 -13.97
C MET A 1 -11.95 -15.60 -12.78
N SER A 2 -10.87 -16.35 -13.02
CA SER A 2 -10.04 -16.94 -11.98
C SER A 2 -9.45 -15.82 -11.14
N SER A 3 -10.01 -15.58 -9.94
CA SER A 3 -9.48 -14.59 -9.01
C SER A 3 -8.04 -14.99 -8.69
N ASP A 4 -7.08 -14.17 -9.12
CA ASP A 4 -5.67 -14.37 -8.84
C ASP A 4 -5.45 -14.36 -7.31
N ASP A 5 -5.35 -15.58 -6.77
CA ASP A 5 -5.29 -15.89 -5.35
C ASP A 5 -3.90 -15.58 -4.73
N LEU A 6 -3.13 -14.71 -5.37
CA LEU A 6 -1.81 -14.32 -4.89
C LEU A 6 -1.87 -13.13 -3.94
N LEU A 7 -2.75 -12.16 -4.22
CA LEU A 7 -2.81 -10.88 -3.51
C LEU A 7 -4.01 -10.75 -2.57
N TRP A 8 -4.91 -11.73 -2.49
CA TRP A 8 -6.14 -11.65 -1.69
C TRP A 8 -5.90 -11.35 -0.20
N ARG A 9 -4.74 -11.75 0.34
CA ARG A 9 -4.36 -11.55 1.74
C ARG A 9 -3.77 -10.17 2.03
N PHE A 10 -3.58 -9.35 0.99
CA PHE A 10 -2.98 -8.04 1.09
C PHE A 10 -4.03 -6.96 0.88
N HIS A 11 -3.85 -5.85 1.59
CA HIS A 11 -4.66 -4.66 1.49
C HIS A 11 -3.87 -3.57 0.77
N GLU A 12 -4.60 -2.76 0.03
CA GLU A 12 -4.12 -1.55 -0.59
C GLU A 12 -5.10 -0.42 -0.23
N ASP A 13 -4.57 0.76 0.05
CA ASP A 13 -5.40 1.93 0.26
C ASP A 13 -5.97 2.44 -1.07
N GLU A 14 -7.00 3.29 -1.03
CA GLU A 14 -7.64 3.81 -2.24
C GLU A 14 -6.65 4.60 -3.11
N VAL A 15 -6.64 4.30 -4.41
CA VAL A 15 -5.70 4.91 -5.36
C VAL A 15 -6.30 6.20 -5.89
N ASN A 16 -6.07 7.29 -5.15
CA ASN A 16 -6.57 8.63 -5.48
C ASN A 16 -5.56 9.50 -6.25
N PHE A 17 -4.75 8.89 -7.10
CA PHE A 17 -3.72 9.56 -7.89
C PHE A 17 -3.67 9.10 -9.35
N LEU A 18 -2.98 9.87 -10.21
CA LEU A 18 -2.84 9.58 -11.64
C LEU A 18 -1.88 8.40 -11.91
N PRO A 19 -2.06 7.63 -13.01
CA PRO A 19 -1.17 6.53 -13.38
C PRO A 19 0.30 6.92 -13.39
N THR A 20 1.16 6.09 -12.81
CA THR A 20 2.58 6.39 -12.57
C THR A 20 3.48 6.08 -13.75
N PHE A 21 3.01 5.29 -14.71
CA PHE A 21 3.70 4.93 -15.94
C PHE A 21 2.79 5.18 -17.15
N LYS A 22 3.27 5.47 -18.35
CA LYS A 22 4.63 5.85 -18.73
C LYS A 22 4.68 7.33 -19.10
N TYR A 23 5.65 8.05 -18.56
CA TYR A 23 5.91 9.45 -18.91
C TYR A 23 7.06 9.61 -19.89
N ASP A 24 7.05 10.71 -20.64
CA ASP A 24 8.27 11.18 -21.28
C ASP A 24 9.26 11.68 -20.23
N LYS A 25 10.57 11.50 -20.49
CA LYS A 25 11.62 11.93 -19.55
C LYS A 25 11.56 13.43 -19.32
N ASN A 26 11.71 13.87 -18.07
CA ASN A 26 11.67 15.27 -17.66
C ASN A 26 10.35 15.99 -18.05
N SER A 27 9.24 15.26 -18.16
CA SER A 27 7.95 15.77 -18.63
C SER A 27 6.80 15.26 -17.78
N THR A 28 5.71 16.03 -17.72
CA THR A 28 4.42 15.64 -17.13
C THR A 28 3.47 14.99 -18.15
N VAL A 29 3.90 14.85 -19.40
CA VAL A 29 3.12 14.26 -20.50
C VAL A 29 3.37 12.76 -20.58
N TYR A 30 2.30 11.99 -20.79
CA TYR A 30 2.37 10.54 -21.02
C TYR A 30 3.02 10.21 -22.38
N ASP A 31 3.63 9.03 -22.47
CA ASP A 31 4.48 8.54 -23.58
C ASP A 31 4.04 8.99 -24.98
N THR A 32 4.67 10.04 -25.53
CA THR A 32 4.39 10.49 -26.90
C THR A 32 5.23 9.77 -27.95
N SER A 33 6.03 8.78 -27.55
CA SER A 33 6.81 7.98 -28.50
C SER A 33 5.90 7.17 -29.41
N LYS A 34 6.46 6.61 -30.50
CA LYS A 34 5.72 5.71 -31.41
C LYS A 34 5.11 4.48 -30.72
N LYS A 35 5.60 4.12 -29.52
CA LYS A 35 5.10 2.98 -28.76
C LYS A 35 3.77 3.27 -28.06
N GLN A 36 3.47 4.55 -27.78
CA GLN A 36 2.20 5.00 -27.18
C GLN A 36 1.73 4.10 -26.03
N ARG A 37 2.62 3.84 -25.05
CA ARG A 37 2.26 2.94 -23.94
C ARG A 37 1.10 3.53 -23.15
N THR A 38 0.06 2.72 -22.94
CA THR A 38 -1.11 3.11 -22.15
C THR A 38 -0.69 3.51 -20.74
N PRO A 39 -1.20 4.64 -20.21
CA PRO A 39 -1.01 4.99 -18.81
C PRO A 39 -1.49 3.86 -17.88
N SER A 40 -0.67 3.50 -16.89
CA SER A 40 -0.94 2.39 -15.97
C SER A 40 -0.35 2.60 -14.58
N TYR A 41 -0.93 1.92 -13.59
CA TYR A 41 -0.51 1.91 -12.19
C TYR A 41 0.46 0.76 -11.92
N THR A 42 1.67 0.83 -12.46
CA THR A 42 2.69 -0.22 -12.32
C THR A 42 3.33 -0.25 -10.94
N ASP A 43 3.26 0.87 -10.22
CA ASP A 43 3.88 1.07 -8.92
C ASP A 43 2.77 1.06 -7.85
N ARG A 44 2.80 0.10 -6.94
CA ARG A 44 1.73 -0.19 -5.95
C ARG A 44 2.37 -0.53 -4.61
N ILE A 45 1.73 -0.17 -3.50
CA ILE A 45 2.19 -0.57 -2.16
C ILE A 45 1.05 -1.28 -1.45
N LEU A 46 1.25 -2.57 -1.17
CA LEU A 46 0.29 -3.40 -0.46
C LEU A 46 0.85 -3.82 0.89
N PHE A 47 -0.02 -4.04 1.88
CA PHE A 47 0.35 -4.46 3.23
C PHE A 47 -0.56 -5.58 3.74
N SER A 48 -0.10 -6.36 4.71
CA SER A 48 -0.93 -7.34 5.41
C SER A 48 -0.60 -7.33 6.90
N VAL A 49 -1.58 -7.70 7.72
CA VAL A 49 -1.43 -7.84 9.17
C VAL A 49 -1.54 -9.32 9.51
N ASN A 50 -0.56 -9.85 10.25
CA ASN A 50 -0.62 -11.23 10.69
C ASN A 50 -1.40 -11.34 12.00
N ASP A 51 -2.63 -11.86 11.92
CA ASP A 51 -3.52 -12.05 13.08
C ASP A 51 -3.36 -13.41 13.75
N GLY A 52 -2.27 -14.12 13.49
CA GLY A 52 -2.05 -15.46 14.04
C GLY A 52 -2.92 -16.53 13.37
N GLY A 53 -3.18 -16.39 12.06
CA GLY A 53 -3.83 -17.44 11.26
C GLY A 53 -5.35 -17.43 11.25
N LYS A 54 -6.01 -16.41 11.83
CA LYS A 54 -7.46 -16.20 11.66
C LYS A 54 -7.72 -15.43 10.37
N SER A 55 -7.58 -16.11 9.25
CA SER A 55 -8.00 -15.62 7.94
C SER A 55 -9.52 -15.54 7.87
N SER A 56 -10.08 -14.37 7.58
CA SER A 56 -11.09 -14.24 6.52
C SER A 56 -11.48 -12.78 6.29
N ASP A 57 -11.69 -11.96 7.33
CA ASP A 57 -12.25 -10.63 7.11
C ASP A 57 -11.53 -9.57 7.94
N PHE A 58 -10.40 -9.07 7.43
CA PHE A 58 -9.83 -7.83 7.94
C PHE A 58 -10.58 -6.65 7.31
N THR A 59 -11.76 -6.31 7.84
CA THR A 59 -12.35 -5.00 7.59
C THR A 59 -11.34 -3.97 8.10
N VAL A 60 -10.85 -3.08 7.24
CA VAL A 60 -10.10 -1.89 7.68
C VAL A 60 -11.08 -1.12 8.56
N PRO A 61 -10.86 -1.04 9.89
CA PRO A 61 -11.77 -0.29 10.73
C PRO A 61 -11.67 1.18 10.33
N GLY A 62 -12.79 1.90 10.34
CA GLY A 62 -12.78 3.34 10.19
C GLY A 62 -11.84 4.00 11.21
N PRO A 63 -11.50 5.28 11.04
CA PRO A 63 -10.51 5.98 11.86
C PRO A 63 -10.75 5.93 13.39
N GLU A 64 -11.95 5.53 13.84
CA GLU A 64 -12.36 5.47 15.26
C GLU A 64 -12.35 4.06 15.89
N GLU A 65 -12.23 2.96 15.12
CA GLU A 65 -12.33 1.62 15.71
C GLU A 65 -10.96 1.06 16.16
N VAL A 66 -10.69 1.26 17.44
CA VAL A 66 -9.55 0.68 18.16
C VAL A 66 -9.78 -0.81 18.36
N ARG A 67 -9.15 -1.65 17.55
CA ARG A 67 -9.13 -3.11 17.78
C ARG A 67 -8.36 -3.40 19.08
N ALA A 68 -9.07 -3.89 20.09
CA ALA A 68 -8.58 -4.22 21.44
C ALA A 68 -7.42 -5.24 21.50
N ASN A 69 -6.96 -5.76 20.35
CA ASN A 69 -5.95 -6.82 20.25
C ASN A 69 -4.58 -6.35 19.75
N GLY A 70 -4.30 -5.05 19.67
CA GLY A 70 -2.93 -4.53 19.45
C GLY A 70 -2.34 -4.78 18.05
N ASN A 71 -3.12 -5.26 17.09
CA ASN A 71 -2.78 -5.38 15.67
C ASN A 71 -3.49 -4.26 14.88
N GLN A 72 -3.06 -3.02 15.06
CA GLN A 72 -3.66 -1.86 14.38
C GLN A 72 -2.62 -1.23 13.45
N ILE A 73 -2.84 -1.34 12.14
CA ILE A 73 -2.15 -0.56 11.10
C ILE A 73 -3.15 0.45 10.55
N SER A 74 -2.72 1.71 10.42
CA SER A 74 -3.47 2.74 9.71
C SER A 74 -2.60 3.36 8.63
N VAL A 75 -3.16 3.51 7.43
CA VAL A 75 -2.52 4.24 6.34
C VAL A 75 -2.79 5.73 6.55
N LYS A 76 -1.74 6.54 6.60
CA LYS A 76 -1.82 8.00 6.82
C LYS A 76 -1.63 8.79 5.52
N TYR A 77 -0.97 8.19 4.55
CA TYR A 77 -0.71 8.79 3.25
C TYR A 77 -0.53 7.66 2.25
N TYR A 78 -1.20 7.75 1.10
CA TYR A 78 -0.94 6.91 -0.05
C TYR A 78 -1.07 7.75 -1.32
N ASN A 79 0.07 8.11 -1.92
CA ASN A 79 0.08 8.95 -3.10
C ASN A 79 1.36 8.75 -3.91
N ARG A 80 1.37 9.28 -5.13
CA ARG A 80 2.58 9.46 -5.93
C ARG A 80 3.27 10.79 -5.63
N LEU A 81 4.54 10.86 -6.01
CA LEU A 81 5.37 12.06 -6.00
C LEU A 81 5.68 12.48 -7.45
N GLU A 82 5.84 13.78 -7.68
CA GLU A 82 6.07 14.37 -9.01
C GLU A 82 7.56 14.48 -9.38
N SER A 83 8.31 13.38 -9.22
CA SER A 83 9.67 13.30 -9.72
C SER A 83 9.65 13.11 -11.25
N LEU A 84 10.40 13.96 -11.97
CA LEU A 84 10.46 13.93 -13.44
C LEU A 84 11.68 13.19 -14.00
N TYR A 85 12.54 12.66 -13.13
CA TYR A 85 13.82 12.03 -13.52
C TYR A 85 13.68 10.66 -14.20
N SER A 86 12.51 10.03 -14.05
CA SER A 86 12.19 8.72 -14.62
C SER A 86 10.94 8.82 -15.50
N ASP A 87 10.73 7.81 -16.33
CA ASP A 87 9.45 7.56 -17.01
C ASP A 87 8.38 6.98 -16.06
N HIS A 88 8.75 6.72 -14.80
CA HIS A 88 7.86 6.42 -13.69
C HIS A 88 7.74 7.58 -12.70
N ARG A 89 6.69 7.53 -11.89
CA ARG A 89 6.43 8.44 -10.77
C ARG A 89 6.49 7.65 -9.46
N PRO A 90 7.36 8.02 -8.50
CA PRO A 90 7.50 7.29 -7.25
C PRO A 90 6.17 7.25 -6.48
N VAL A 91 5.85 6.09 -5.90
CA VAL A 91 4.70 5.93 -4.99
C VAL A 91 5.19 5.86 -3.55
N LEU A 92 4.48 6.54 -2.65
CA LEU A 92 4.79 6.61 -1.22
C LEU A 92 3.55 6.23 -0.41
N ALA A 93 3.75 5.33 0.55
CA ALA A 93 2.78 5.04 1.59
C ALA A 93 3.39 5.28 2.98
N ILE A 94 2.64 5.91 3.87
CA ILE A 94 3.02 6.13 5.27
C ILE A 94 2.06 5.37 6.17
N PHE A 95 2.60 4.52 7.03
CA PHE A 95 1.83 3.69 7.95
C PHE A 95 2.09 4.10 9.39
N GLN A 96 1.05 4.11 10.21
CA GLN A 96 1.15 4.19 11.66
C GLN A 96 0.68 2.85 12.26
N LEU A 97 1.54 2.25 13.08
CA LEU A 97 1.35 0.91 13.63
C LEU A 97 1.38 0.93 15.17
N ALA A 98 0.47 0.17 15.80
CA ALA A 98 0.61 -0.19 17.20
C ALA A 98 1.57 -1.39 17.33
N VAL A 99 2.58 -1.27 18.21
CA VAL A 99 3.58 -2.32 18.44
C VAL A 99 3.50 -2.80 19.89
N ARG A 100 3.47 -4.12 20.08
CA ARG A 100 3.53 -4.72 21.42
C ARG A 100 4.96 -4.70 21.94
N LYS A 101 5.17 -4.07 23.09
CA LYS A 101 6.44 -4.14 23.84
C LYS A 101 6.35 -5.29 24.86
N VAL A 102 7.16 -6.33 24.69
CA VAL A 102 7.22 -7.46 25.61
C VAL A 102 8.31 -7.20 26.65
N ASN A 103 7.97 -7.30 27.93
CA ASN A 103 8.94 -7.29 29.02
C ASN A 103 9.26 -8.73 29.44
N TYR A 104 10.47 -9.17 29.09
CA TYR A 104 10.91 -10.55 29.33
C TYR A 104 11.16 -10.86 30.81
N ALA A 105 11.33 -9.86 31.69
CA ALA A 105 11.50 -10.09 33.12
C ALA A 105 10.24 -10.62 33.82
N ASN A 106 9.06 -10.42 33.22
CA ASN A 106 7.77 -10.85 33.76
C ASN A 106 7.24 -12.14 33.11
N LEU A 107 7.98 -12.74 32.18
CA LEU A 107 7.66 -14.05 31.63
C LEU A 107 8.10 -15.10 32.66
N LYS A 108 7.18 -15.48 33.54
CA LYS A 108 7.39 -16.63 34.43
C LYS A 108 7.70 -17.87 33.57
N GLN A 109 8.77 -18.58 33.94
CA GLN A 109 9.14 -19.88 33.37
C GLN A 109 8.01 -20.89 33.56
#